data_AF-E4TQZ1-F1
#
_entry.id   AF-E4TQZ1-F1
#
_cell.length_a   1.000
_cell.length_b   1.000
_cell.length_c   1.000
_cell.angle_alpha   90.00
_cell.angle_beta   90.00
_cell.angle_gamma   90.00
#
_symmetry.space_group_name_H-M   'P 1'
#
loop_
_entity.id
_entity.type
_entity.pdbx_description
1 polymer ?
#
loop_
_entity_poly.entity_id
_entity_poly.type
_entity_poly.pdbx_seq_one_letter_code
_entity_poly.pdbx_strand_id
1 'polypeptide(L)'
;MQNKELTLFRILFIISAIWNLIGAIFGYFNTAHAFEFFFNRELTDPLYYSIYQGAWGTTLVYFIGYSIVAYNPLKHTGIVIVGGIGKVGFAISLLKFYLSGIAGPIVFVVIIGDLIFGLLFLYYIIRLYKTKQNIL
;
A
#
# COMPACT_ATOMS: atom_id res chain seq x y z
N MET A 1 -10.72 -14.83 18.43
CA MET A 1 -11.26 -13.58 17.86
C MET A 1 -12.76 -13.75 17.65
N GLN A 2 -13.58 -12.72 17.89
CA GLN A 2 -15.03 -12.80 17.66
C GLN A 2 -15.38 -12.61 16.17
N ASN A 3 -16.52 -13.16 15.72
CA ASN A 3 -16.96 -13.05 14.32
C ASN A 3 -17.05 -11.60 13.82
N LYS A 4 -17.47 -10.66 14.67
CA LYS A 4 -17.52 -9.23 14.31
C LYS A 4 -16.13 -8.64 14.02
N GLU A 5 -15.12 -9.02 14.79
CA GLU A 5 -13.74 -8.56 14.56
C GLU A 5 -13.15 -9.15 13.28
N LEU A 6 -13.46 -10.42 12.98
CA LEU A 6 -13.06 -11.03 11.72
C LEU A 6 -13.67 -10.28 10.54
N THR A 7 -14.97 -9.98 10.57
CA THR A 7 -15.64 -9.20 9.53
C THR A 7 -15.01 -7.81 9.36
N LEU A 8 -14.66 -7.13 10.46
CA LEU A 8 -13.98 -5.84 10.41
C LEU A 8 -12.63 -5.95 9.68
N PHE A 9 -11.82 -6.96 9.98
CA PHE A 9 -10.54 -7.14 9.29
C PHE A 9 -10.70 -7.55 7.83
N ARG A 10 -11.72 -8.35 7.49
CA ARG A 10 -12.03 -8.63 6.07
C ARG A 10 -12.31 -7.33 5.31
N ILE A 11 -13.15 -6.46 5.87
CA ILE A 11 -13.46 -5.16 5.28
C ILE A 11 -12.21 -4.30 5.16
N LEU A 12 -11.38 -4.23 6.21
CA LEU A 12 -10.10 -3.51 6.18
C LEU A 12 -9.22 -3.95 5.00
N PHE A 13 -9.05 -5.25 4.81
CA PHE A 13 -8.20 -5.77 3.73
C PHE A 13 -8.82 -5.62 2.35
N ILE A 14 -10.15 -5.65 2.21
CA ILE A 14 -10.83 -5.28 0.96
C ILE A 14 -10.57 -3.82 0.62
N ILE A 15 -10.74 -2.91 1.58
CA ILE A 15 -10.50 -1.47 1.36
C ILE A 15 -9.02 -1.23 1.03
N SER A 16 -8.10 -1.92 1.70
CA SER A 16 -6.67 -1.85 1.36
C SER A 16 -6.38 -2.39 -0.04
N ALA A 17 -7.00 -3.50 -0.44
CA ALA A 17 -6.86 -4.04 -1.79
C ALA A 17 -7.32 -3.01 -2.83
N ILE A 18 -8.50 -2.41 -2.64
CA ILE A 18 -9.04 -1.37 -3.53
C ILE A 18 -8.11 -0.15 -3.59
N TRP A 19 -7.60 0.32 -2.45
CA TRP A 19 -6.64 1.42 -2.40
C TRP A 19 -5.40 1.16 -3.27
N ASN A 20 -4.81 -0.03 -3.15
CA ASN A 20 -3.65 -0.42 -3.95
C ASN A 20 -4.02 -0.60 -5.42
N LEU A 21 -5.22 -1.13 -5.72
CA LEU A 21 -5.69 -1.31 -7.10
C LEU A 21 -5.86 0.03 -7.81
N ILE A 22 -6.47 1.03 -7.16
CA ILE A 22 -6.68 2.37 -7.74
C ILE A 22 -5.32 2.99 -8.08
N GLY A 23 -4.37 2.98 -7.14
CA GLY A 23 -3.02 3.49 -7.37
C GLY A 23 -2.28 2.72 -8.46
N ALA A 24 -2.30 1.38 -8.40
CA ALA A 24 -1.60 0.52 -9.35
C ALA A 24 -2.15 0.61 -10.77
N ILE A 25 -3.47 0.65 -10.96
CA ILE A 25 -4.06 0.80 -12.29
C ILE A 25 -3.64 2.14 -12.90
N PHE A 26 -3.78 3.23 -12.14
CA PHE A 26 -3.38 4.54 -12.63
C PHE A 26 -1.88 4.58 -12.95
N GLY A 27 -1.03 4.15 -12.03
CA GLY A 27 0.41 4.20 -12.19
C GLY A 27 1.01 3.22 -13.20
N TYR A 28 0.42 2.04 -13.39
CA TYR A 28 0.93 1.05 -14.33
C TYR A 28 0.50 1.32 -15.77
N PHE A 29 -0.78 1.68 -15.98
CA PHE A 29 -1.32 1.90 -17.33
C PHE A 29 -1.18 3.35 -17.80
N ASN A 30 -0.97 4.31 -16.90
CA ASN A 30 -0.72 5.71 -17.22
C ASN A 30 0.57 6.21 -16.57
N THR A 31 1.66 5.43 -16.66
CA THR A 31 2.91 5.65 -15.92
C THR A 31 3.50 7.06 -16.08
N ALA A 32 3.60 7.58 -17.30
CA ALA A 32 4.13 8.93 -17.54
C ALA A 32 3.27 10.01 -16.87
N HIS A 33 1.95 9.94 -17.03
CA HIS A 33 1.02 10.86 -16.37
C HIS A 33 1.04 10.73 -14.85
N ALA A 34 1.14 9.51 -14.31
CA ALA A 34 1.25 9.31 -12.88
C ALA A 34 2.54 9.89 -12.31
N PHE A 35 3.65 9.81 -13.05
CA PHE A 35 4.91 10.43 -12.67
C PHE A 35 4.79 11.96 -12.70
N GLU A 36 4.27 12.51 -13.78
CA GLU A 36 4.03 13.95 -13.93
C GLU A 36 3.12 14.49 -12.83
N PHE A 37 2.05 13.78 -12.49
CA PHE A 37 1.13 14.16 -11.43
C PHE A 37 1.80 14.21 -10.06
N PHE A 38 2.71 13.27 -9.76
CA PHE A 38 3.40 13.20 -8.47
C PHE A 38 4.58 14.16 -8.36
N PHE A 39 5.31 14.38 -9.45
CA PHE A 39 6.61 15.07 -9.44
C PHE A 39 6.64 16.37 -10.25
N ASN A 40 5.55 16.71 -10.94
CA ASN A 40 5.44 17.86 -11.83
C ASN A 40 6.58 17.91 -12.86
N ARG A 41 6.92 16.73 -13.40
CA ARG A 41 8.04 16.49 -14.31
C ARG A 41 7.64 15.45 -15.34
N GLU A 42 8.10 15.63 -16.57
CA GLU A 42 7.90 14.62 -17.61
C GLU A 42 8.81 13.40 -17.39
N LEU A 43 8.27 12.21 -17.68
CA LEU A 43 9.01 10.95 -17.65
C LEU A 43 9.37 10.52 -19.07
N THR A 44 10.50 11.00 -19.57
CA THR A 44 10.94 10.79 -20.96
C THR A 44 11.98 9.68 -21.12
N ASP A 45 12.75 9.40 -20.07
CA ASP A 45 13.77 8.36 -20.09
C ASP A 45 13.12 6.96 -20.07
N PRO A 46 13.37 6.10 -21.09
CA PRO A 46 12.75 4.78 -21.18
C PRO A 46 13.12 3.82 -20.04
N LEU A 47 14.35 3.93 -19.50
CA LEU A 47 14.79 3.10 -18.38
C LEU A 47 14.04 3.50 -17.11
N TYR A 48 13.96 4.80 -16.81
CA TYR A 48 13.19 5.27 -15.65
C TYR A 48 11.69 5.01 -15.80
N TYR A 49 11.15 5.09 -17.02
CA TYR A 49 9.79 4.67 -17.32
C TYR A 49 9.55 3.22 -16.90
N SER A 50 10.38 2.29 -17.38
CA SER A 50 10.21 0.86 -17.07
C SER A 50 10.39 0.56 -15.59
N ILE A 51 11.33 1.22 -14.90
CA ILE A 51 11.53 1.06 -13.46
C ILE A 51 10.31 1.56 -12.68
N TYR A 52 9.80 2.75 -13.02
CA TYR A 52 8.66 3.34 -12.33
C TYR A 52 7.36 2.54 -12.59
N GLN A 53 7.15 2.09 -13.83
CA GLN A 53 6.07 1.18 -14.17
C GLN A 53 6.18 -0.15 -13.41
N GLY A 54 7.38 -0.71 -13.32
CA GLY A 54 7.66 -1.92 -12.54
C GLY A 54 7.32 -1.75 -11.05
N ALA A 55 7.63 -0.59 -10.47
CA ALA A 55 7.25 -0.27 -9.10
C ALA A 55 5.72 -0.30 -8.90
N TRP A 56 4.94 0.28 -9.81
CA TRP A 56 3.47 0.15 -9.79
C TRP A 56 2.98 -1.29 -9.98
N GLY A 57 3.71 -2.09 -10.74
CA GLY A 57 3.46 -3.53 -10.85
C GLY A 57 3.57 -4.23 -9.49
N THR A 58 4.53 -3.85 -8.64
CA THR A 58 4.62 -4.38 -7.28
C THR A 58 3.42 -3.96 -6.40
N THR A 59 2.88 -2.75 -6.58
CA THR A 59 1.64 -2.31 -5.94
C THR A 59 0.44 -3.18 -6.35
N LEU A 60 0.38 -3.61 -7.61
CA LEU A 60 -0.65 -4.54 -8.09
C LEU A 60 -0.55 -5.91 -7.41
N VAL A 61 0.67 -6.39 -7.13
CA VAL A 61 0.88 -7.62 -6.34
C VAL A 61 0.30 -7.47 -4.93
N TYR A 62 0.43 -6.29 -4.30
CA TYR A 62 -0.18 -6.03 -3.00
C TYR A 62 -1.72 -6.00 -3.05
N PHE A 63 -2.34 -5.57 -4.15
CA PHE A 63 -3.79 -5.75 -4.33
C PHE A 63 -4.19 -7.23 -4.24
N ILE A 64 -3.45 -8.11 -4.92
CA ILE A 64 -3.68 -9.56 -4.84
C ILE A 64 -3.43 -10.06 -3.41
N GLY A 65 -2.32 -9.65 -2.82
CA GLY A 65 -1.94 -10.01 -1.46
C GLY A 65 -3.03 -9.68 -0.44
N TYR A 66 -3.51 -8.44 -0.41
CA TYR A 66 -4.57 -8.04 0.51
C TYR A 66 -5.91 -8.71 0.21
N SER A 67 -6.21 -9.04 -1.05
CA SER A 67 -7.38 -9.84 -1.41
C SER A 67 -7.32 -11.26 -0.81
N ILE A 68 -6.13 -11.88 -0.82
CA ILE A 68 -5.89 -13.17 -0.16
C ILE A 68 -6.07 -13.06 1.36
N VAL A 69 -5.54 -11.99 1.98
CA VAL A 69 -5.74 -11.75 3.42
C VAL A 69 -7.23 -11.51 3.73
N ALA A 70 -7.96 -10.78 2.89
CA ALA A 70 -9.39 -10.54 3.07
C ALA A 70 -10.21 -11.84 3.06
N TYR A 71 -9.82 -12.81 2.23
CA TYR A 71 -10.48 -14.13 2.21
C TYR A 71 -10.28 -14.89 3.53
N ASN A 72 -9.04 -14.93 4.04
CA ASN A 72 -8.73 -15.54 5.32
C ASN A 72 -7.76 -14.69 6.16
N PRO A 73 -8.28 -13.77 7.00
CA PRO A 73 -7.46 -12.86 7.79
C PRO A 73 -6.64 -13.52 8.89
N LEU A 74 -6.76 -14.83 9.14
CA LEU A 74 -5.99 -15.51 10.20
C LEU A 74 -4.74 -16.22 9.68
N LYS A 75 -4.61 -16.42 8.37
CA LYS A 75 -3.58 -17.29 7.79
C LYS A 75 -2.41 -16.55 7.14
N HIS A 76 -2.63 -15.33 6.66
CA HIS A 76 -1.71 -14.66 5.72
C HIS A 76 -1.06 -13.40 6.32
N THR A 77 -0.71 -13.47 7.60
CA THR A 77 -0.07 -12.41 8.40
C THR A 77 1.23 -11.89 7.78
N GLY A 78 2.05 -12.75 7.18
CA GLY A 78 3.29 -12.36 6.51
C GLY A 78 3.07 -11.30 5.41
N ILE A 79 1.97 -11.42 4.65
CA ILE A 79 1.60 -10.43 3.63
C ILE A 79 1.32 -9.07 4.27
N VAL A 80 0.64 -9.06 5.41
CA VAL A 80 0.28 -7.84 6.14
C VAL A 80 1.53 -7.17 6.73
N ILE A 81 2.47 -7.95 7.25
CA ILE A 81 3.74 -7.45 7.80
C ILE A 81 4.56 -6.79 6.69
N VAL A 82 4.81 -7.51 5.59
CA VAL A 82 5.62 -7.00 4.47
C VAL A 82 4.93 -5.80 3.83
N GLY A 83 3.62 -5.87 3.63
CA GLY A 83 2.82 -4.77 3.11
C GLY A 83 2.82 -3.53 4.01
N GLY A 84 2.74 -3.71 5.33
CA GLY A 84 2.83 -2.63 6.30
C GLY A 84 4.20 -1.95 6.28
N ILE A 85 5.30 -2.72 6.27
CA ILE A 85 6.66 -2.18 6.15
C ILE A 85 6.81 -1.39 4.84
N GLY A 86 6.34 -1.95 3.72
CA GLY A 86 6.36 -1.31 2.41
C GLY A 86 5.63 0.03 2.40
N LYS A 87 4.42 0.09 2.95
CA LYS A 87 3.61 1.32 3.06
C LYS A 87 4.32 2.41 3.86
N VAL A 88 4.85 2.07 5.04
CA VAL A 88 5.57 3.03 5.88
C VAL A 88 6.84 3.52 5.17
N GLY A 89 7.62 2.62 4.57
CA GLY A 89 8.83 2.97 3.83
C GLY A 89 8.53 3.88 2.62
N PHE A 90 7.45 3.60 1.89
CA PHE A 90 7.02 4.42 0.76
C PHE A 90 6.53 5.79 1.19
N ALA A 91 5.71 5.87 2.24
CA ALA A 91 5.24 7.14 2.80
C ALA A 91 6.40 8.03 3.29
N ILE A 92 7.40 7.44 3.96
CA ILE A 92 8.63 8.16 4.37
C ILE A 92 9.40 8.66 3.14
N SER A 93 9.51 7.86 2.09
CA SER A 93 10.23 8.24 0.86
C SER A 93 9.54 9.39 0.13
N LEU A 94 8.21 9.34 -0.03
CA LEU A 94 7.43 10.43 -0.60
C LEU A 94 7.51 11.71 0.24
N LEU A 95 7.47 11.57 1.57
CA LEU A 95 7.64 12.72 2.46
C LEU A 95 9.01 13.37 2.26
N LYS A 96 10.09 12.59 2.15
CA LYS A 96 11.43 13.11 1.84
C LYS A 96 11.46 13.85 0.50
N PHE A 97 10.84 13.29 -0.54
CA PHE A 97 10.75 13.95 -1.85
C PHE A 97 9.95 15.24 -1.82
N TYR A 98 8.88 15.29 -1.03
CA TYR A 98 8.13 16.52 -0.84
C TYR A 98 8.97 17.58 -0.11
N LEU A 99 9.62 17.21 0.99
CA LEU A 99 10.46 18.12 1.79
C LEU A 99 11.70 18.63 1.02
N SER A 100 12.17 17.88 0.01
CA SER A 100 13.25 18.32 -0.88
C SER A 100 12.78 19.11 -2.12
N GLY A 101 11.47 19.37 -2.25
CA GLY A 101 10.89 20.08 -3.39
C GLY A 101 10.86 19.27 -4.69
N ILE A 102 11.03 17.95 -4.63
CA ILE A 102 10.99 17.05 -5.79
C ILE A 102 9.54 16.64 -6.12
N ALA A 103 8.70 16.46 -5.11
CA ALA A 103 7.32 16.02 -5.26
C ALA A 103 6.29 17.15 -5.04
N GLY A 104 5.18 17.08 -5.78
CA GLY A 104 4.03 17.97 -5.60
C GLY A 104 3.19 17.62 -4.37
N PRO A 105 2.25 18.49 -3.97
CA PRO A 105 1.44 18.31 -2.75
C PRO A 105 0.50 17.10 -2.79
N ILE A 106 0.18 16.57 -3.97
CA ILE A 106 -0.71 15.41 -4.11
C ILE A 106 -0.19 14.17 -3.38
N VAL A 107 1.14 14.04 -3.21
CA VAL A 107 1.74 12.90 -2.52
C VAL A 107 1.26 12.79 -1.07
N PHE A 108 0.76 13.87 -0.45
CA PHE A 108 0.17 13.81 0.88
C PHE A 108 -1.05 12.91 0.98
N VAL A 109 -1.88 12.83 -0.07
CA VAL A 109 -3.02 11.90 -0.10
C VAL A 109 -2.53 10.47 0.06
N VAL A 110 -1.44 10.14 -0.65
CA VAL A 110 -0.82 8.81 -0.62
C VAL A 110 -0.14 8.55 0.72
N ILE A 111 0.66 9.50 1.21
CA ILE A 111 1.35 9.42 2.51
C ILE A 111 0.34 9.17 3.63
N ILE A 112 -0.71 9.99 3.73
CA ILE A 112 -1.72 9.88 4.79
C ILE A 112 -2.46 8.54 4.68
N GLY A 113 -2.89 8.17 3.48
CA GLY A 113 -3.56 6.89 3.26
C GLY A 113 -2.71 5.70 3.68
N ASP A 114 -1.44 5.66 3.26
CA ASP A 114 -0.53 4.56 3.59
C ASP A 114 -0.17 4.50 5.08
N LEU A 115 -0.02 5.64 5.75
CA LEU A 115 0.16 5.68 7.20
C LEU A 115 -1.07 5.19 7.97
N ILE A 116 -2.28 5.56 7.53
CA ILE A 116 -3.53 5.05 8.13
C ILE A 116 -3.60 3.53 7.99
N PHE A 117 -3.36 2.98 6.80
CA PHE A 117 -3.33 1.53 6.62
C PHE A 117 -2.22 0.86 7.44
N GLY A 118 -1.03 1.46 7.51
CA GLY A 118 0.07 0.97 8.33
C GLY A 118 -0.32 0.85 9.82
N LEU A 119 -0.99 1.86 10.36
CA LEU A 119 -1.50 1.83 11.74
C LEU A 119 -2.60 0.78 11.94
N LEU A 120 -3.51 0.64 10.98
CA LEU A 120 -4.57 -0.37 11.02
C LEU A 120 -4.02 -1.80 10.91
N PHE A 121 -2.96 -2.00 10.13
CA PHE A 121 -2.25 -3.28 10.03
C PHE A 121 -1.52 -3.61 11.32
N LEU A 122 -0.86 -2.62 11.94
CA LEU A 122 -0.26 -2.78 13.26
C LEU A 122 -1.31 -3.18 14.30
N TYR A 123 -2.47 -2.50 14.30
CA TYR A 123 -3.60 -2.85 15.16
C TYR A 123 -4.05 -4.30 14.93
N TYR A 124 -4.23 -4.73 13.68
CA TYR A 124 -4.56 -6.11 13.33
C TYR A 124 -3.54 -7.13 13.87
N ILE A 125 -2.23 -6.87 13.69
CA ILE A 125 -1.16 -7.76 14.19
C ILE A 125 -1.20 -7.85 15.72
N ILE A 126 -1.34 -6.72 16.42
CA ILE A 126 -1.45 -6.69 17.89
C ILE A 126 -2.66 -7.50 18.36
N ARG A 127 -3.79 -7.43 17.65
CA ARG A 127 -5.00 -8.21 17.98
C ARG A 127 -4.81 -9.71 17.78
N LEU A 128 -4.12 -10.14 16.73
CA LEU A 128 -3.78 -11.55 16.54
C LEU A 128 -2.89 -12.07 17.67
N TYR A 129 -1.85 -11.31 18.03
CA TYR A 129 -0.96 -11.66 19.13
C TYR A 129 -1.69 -11.79 20.46
N LYS A 130 -2.52 -10.81 20.82
CA LYS A 130 -3.32 -10.83 22.06
C LYS A 130 -4.31 -12.00 22.12
N THR A 131 -4.78 -12.48 20.98
CA THR A 131 -5.74 -13.60 20.90
C THR A 131 -5.07 -14.96 20.70
N LYS A 132 -3.73 -15.03 20.87
CA LYS A 132 -2.89 -16.23 20.72
C LYS A 132 -3.15 -16.99 19.40
N GLN A 133 -3.51 -16.26 18.35
CA GLN A 133 -3.62 -16.85 17.02
C GLN A 133 -2.22 -17.09 16.49
N ASN A 134 -2.03 -18.15 15.70
CA ASN A 134 -0.72 -18.42 15.15
C ASN A 134 -0.37 -17.36 14.09
N ILE A 135 0.76 -16.68 14.26
CA ILE A 135 1.19 -15.55 13.41
C ILE A 135 2.11 -16.05 12.27
N LEU A 136 2.58 -17.30 12.32
CA LEU A 136 3.41 -17.94 11.30
C LEU A 136 3.06 -19.43 11.13
#